data_AF-A0A7C2DPT7-F1
#
_entry.id   AF-A0A7C2DPT7-F1
#
_cell.length_a   1.000
_cell.length_b   1.000
_cell.length_c   1.000
_cell.angle_alpha   90.00
_cell.angle_beta   90.00
_cell.angle_gamma   90.00
#
_symmetry.space_group_name_H-M   'P 1'
#
loop_
_entity.id
_entity.type
_entity.pdbx_description
1 polymer ?
#
loop_
_entity_poly.entity_id
_entity_poly.type
_entity_poly.pdbx_seq_one_letter_code
_entity_poly.pdbx_strand_id
1 'polypeptide(L)'
;MPRYVIERDLPPGLTEADIDAAARRAVAVNSTLEGVRWIHSNLAIDRSKFYCEYEAPSVELVREAARLAEIPADVITEVREVHPDAYTRRSW
;
A
#
# COMPACT_ATOMS: atom_id res chain seq x y z
N MET A 1 -5.86 -14.38 0.12
CA MET A 1 -5.83 -13.30 1.14
C MET A 1 -6.39 -12.05 0.47
N PRO A 2 -7.32 -11.31 1.09
CA PRO A 2 -7.85 -10.07 0.52
C PRO A 2 -6.74 -9.07 0.16
N ARG A 3 -6.96 -8.28 -0.89
CA ARG A 3 -6.05 -7.23 -1.35
C ARG A 3 -6.66 -5.87 -1.17
N TYR A 4 -5.82 -4.91 -0.83
CA TYR A 4 -6.22 -3.54 -0.59
C TYR A 4 -5.29 -2.58 -1.34
N VAL A 5 -5.88 -1.64 -2.06
CA VAL A 5 -5.17 -0.44 -2.53
C VAL A 5 -5.41 0.66 -1.53
N ILE A 6 -4.33 1.29 -1.10
CA ILE A 6 -4.34 2.35 -0.11
C ILE A 6 -3.77 3.61 -0.75
N GLU A 7 -4.55 4.68 -0.72
CA GLU A 7 -4.12 6.01 -1.14
C GLU A 7 -3.65 6.81 0.07
N ARG A 8 -2.55 7.53 -0.11
CA ARG A 8 -1.88 8.33 0.93
C ARG A 8 -1.58 9.71 0.40
N ASP A 9 -2.31 10.70 0.84
CA ASP A 9 -2.00 12.10 0.53
C ASP A 9 -0.71 12.50 1.26
N LEU A 10 0.21 13.12 0.54
CA LEU A 10 1.51 13.51 1.04
C LEU A 10 1.61 15.03 1.21
N PRO A 11 2.18 15.50 2.33
CA PRO A 11 2.48 16.92 2.46
C PRO A 11 3.57 17.34 1.46
N PRO A 12 3.56 18.60 1.01
CA PRO A 12 4.63 19.11 0.15
C PRO A 12 5.96 19.14 0.90
N GLY A 13 7.06 18.94 0.17
CA GLY A 13 8.41 19.09 0.70
C GLY A 13 9.00 17.85 1.38
N LEU A 14 8.34 16.69 1.33
CA LEU A 14 8.94 15.43 1.79
C LEU A 14 10.22 15.11 1.01
N THR A 15 11.30 14.86 1.76
CA THR A 15 12.57 14.41 1.23
C THR A 15 12.57 12.89 0.98
N GLU A 16 13.57 12.39 0.25
CA GLU A 16 13.77 10.93 0.12
C GLU A 16 14.02 10.24 1.47
N ALA A 17 14.69 10.94 2.40
CA ALA A 17 14.94 10.42 3.73
C ALA A 17 13.64 10.27 4.55
N ASP A 18 12.69 11.20 4.39
CA ASP A 18 11.38 11.10 5.04
C ASP A 18 10.60 9.89 4.51
N ILE A 19 10.65 9.65 3.20
CA ILE A 19 10.02 8.50 2.56
C ILE A 19 10.66 7.19 3.01
N ASP A 20 12.00 7.10 3.02
CA ASP A 20 12.73 5.91 3.49
C ASP A 20 12.40 5.61 4.97
N ALA A 21 12.38 6.63 5.82
CA ALA A 21 11.99 6.47 7.22
C ALA A 21 10.56 5.94 7.38
N ALA A 22 9.60 6.47 6.61
CA ALA A 22 8.21 6.00 6.62
C ALA A 22 8.10 4.54 6.12
N ALA A 23 8.81 4.20 5.04
CA ALA A 23 8.82 2.84 4.51
C ALA A 23 9.40 1.83 5.51
N ARG A 24 10.49 2.19 6.21
CA ARG A 24 11.07 1.34 7.26
C ARG A 24 10.11 1.13 8.43
N ARG A 25 9.41 2.17 8.87
CA ARG A 25 8.36 2.03 9.92
C ARG A 25 7.25 1.09 9.46
N ALA A 26 6.76 1.24 8.22
CA ALA A 26 5.75 0.36 7.66
C ALA A 26 6.20 -1.11 7.65
N VAL A 27 7.43 -1.39 7.20
CA VAL A 27 7.99 -2.76 7.21
C VAL A 27 8.08 -3.33 8.63
N ALA A 28 8.61 -2.54 9.58
CA ALA A 28 8.72 -2.98 10.97
C ALA A 28 7.36 -3.31 11.59
N VAL A 29 6.36 -2.44 11.40
CA VAL A 29 5.01 -2.63 11.94
C VAL A 29 4.28 -3.78 11.25
N ASN A 30 4.35 -3.90 9.92
CA ASN A 30 3.71 -5.01 9.23
C ASN A 30 4.25 -6.37 9.71
N SER A 31 5.53 -6.44 10.10
CA SER A 31 6.13 -7.67 10.64
C SER A 31 5.58 -8.11 12.00
N THR A 32 4.88 -7.22 12.73
CA THR A 32 4.25 -7.54 14.02
C THR A 32 2.77 -7.88 13.89
N LEU A 33 2.17 -7.68 12.71
CA LEU A 33 0.76 -7.92 12.43
C LEU A 33 0.60 -9.12 11.50
N GLU A 34 0.09 -10.23 12.04
CA GLU A 34 -0.07 -11.46 11.28
C GLU A 34 -0.95 -11.26 10.03
N GLY A 35 -0.43 -11.67 8.88
CA GLY A 35 -1.12 -11.61 7.60
C GLY A 35 -1.12 -10.23 6.93
N VAL A 36 -0.55 -9.18 7.53
CA VAL A 36 -0.39 -7.88 6.85
C VAL A 36 0.91 -7.85 6.06
N ARG A 37 0.81 -7.64 4.75
CA ARG A 37 1.97 -7.62 3.86
C ARG A 37 1.88 -6.48 2.87
N TRP A 38 2.91 -5.66 2.82
CA TRP A 38 3.13 -4.69 1.76
C TRP A 38 3.62 -5.40 0.50
N ILE A 39 2.92 -5.23 -0.63
CA ILE A 39 3.27 -5.84 -1.92
C ILE A 39 4.17 -4.90 -2.72
N HIS A 40 3.69 -3.71 -3.04
CA HIS A 40 4.47 -2.63 -3.65
C HIS A 40 3.77 -1.28 -3.50
N SER A 41 4.43 -0.21 -3.92
CA SER A 41 3.86 1.14 -3.97
C SER A 41 4.26 1.86 -5.24
N ASN A 42 3.36 2.72 -5.73
CA ASN A 42 3.65 3.71 -6.75
C ASN A 42 3.59 5.11 -6.11
N LEU A 43 4.65 5.88 -6.25
CA LEU A 43 4.66 7.30 -5.90
C LEU A 43 4.23 8.10 -7.13
N ALA A 44 3.26 9.00 -6.97
CA ALA A 44 2.93 9.95 -8.03
C ALA A 44 4.17 10.78 -8.39
N ILE A 45 4.37 11.10 -9.67
CA ILE A 45 5.56 11.83 -10.15
C ILE A 45 5.68 13.22 -9.49
N ASP A 46 4.55 13.87 -9.22
CA ASP A 46 4.47 15.16 -8.51
C ASP A 46 4.64 15.02 -6.98
N ARG A 47 4.82 13.79 -6.48
CA ARG A 47 4.99 13.43 -5.07
C ARG A 47 3.81 13.83 -4.17
N SER A 48 2.63 14.03 -4.75
CA SER A 48 1.42 14.37 -3.99
C SER A 48 0.80 13.18 -3.27
N LYS A 49 1.02 11.96 -3.76
CA LYS A 49 0.32 10.77 -3.29
C LYS A 49 1.12 9.48 -3.46
N PHE A 50 0.98 8.57 -2.51
CA PHE A 50 1.33 7.16 -2.67
C PHE A 50 0.08 6.31 -2.96
N TYR A 51 0.22 5.35 -3.86
CA TYR A 51 -0.72 4.25 -4.10
C TYR A 51 -0.04 2.95 -3.70
N CYS A 52 -0.48 2.32 -2.61
CA CYS A 52 0.17 1.14 -2.05
C CYS A 52 -0.75 -0.07 -2.13
N GLU A 53 -0.23 -1.20 -2.59
CA GLU A 53 -0.97 -2.46 -2.57
C GLU A 53 -0.52 -3.33 -1.40
N TYR A 54 -1.49 -3.80 -0.63
CA TYR A 54 -1.31 -4.62 0.56
C TYR A 54 -2.16 -5.88 0.47
N GLU A 55 -1.68 -6.96 1.06
CA GLU A 55 -2.51 -8.10 1.46
C GLU A 55 -2.74 -8.03 2.97
N ALA A 56 -3.98 -8.30 3.40
CA ALA A 56 -4.32 -8.34 4.82
C ALA A 56 -5.59 -9.20 5.07
N PRO A 57 -5.78 -9.75 6.27
CA PRO A 57 -7.01 -10.46 6.62
C PRO A 57 -8.27 -9.58 6.62
N SER A 58 -8.13 -8.29 6.94
CA SER A 58 -9.24 -7.32 6.96
C SER A 58 -8.75 -5.88 6.78
N VAL A 59 -9.68 -4.97 6.45
CA VAL A 59 -9.39 -3.53 6.31
C VAL A 59 -8.96 -2.90 7.65
N GLU A 60 -9.48 -3.40 8.77
CA GLU A 60 -9.13 -2.94 10.11
C GLU A 60 -7.66 -3.17 10.42
N LEU A 61 -7.08 -4.31 10.00
CA LEU A 61 -5.66 -4.57 10.18
C LEU A 61 -4.78 -3.66 9.30
N VAL A 62 -5.25 -3.29 8.10
CA VAL A 62 -4.56 -2.30 7.27
C VAL A 62 -4.55 -0.92 7.94
N ARG A 63 -5.69 -0.53 8.54
CA ARG A 63 -5.80 0.73 9.31
C ARG A 63 -4.90 0.73 10.53
N GLU A 64 -4.88 -0.37 11.28
CA GLU A 64 -4.05 -0.52 12.46
C GLU A 64 -2.56 -0.49 12.12
N ALA A 65 -2.15 -1.15 11.04
CA ALA A 65 -0.78 -1.09 10.53
C ALA A 65 -0.37 0.36 10.19
N ALA A 66 -1.21 1.10 9.47
CA ALA A 66 -0.93 2.50 9.14
C ALA A 66 -0.83 3.39 10.39
N ARG A 67 -1.75 3.19 11.36
CA ARG A 67 -1.77 3.91 12.63
C ARG A 67 -0.49 3.67 13.44
N LEU A 68 -0.07 2.41 13.57
CA LEU A 68 1.15 2.03 14.29
C LEU A 68 2.43 2.50 13.59
N ALA A 69 2.43 2.55 12.26
CA ALA A 69 3.58 3.03 11.47
C ALA A 69 3.66 4.56 11.37
N GLU A 70 2.65 5.27 11.90
CA GLU A 70 2.53 6.73 11.81
C GLU A 70 2.62 7.21 10.36
N ILE A 71 1.85 6.56 9.48
CA ILE A 71 1.70 6.93 8.08
C ILE A 71 0.22 7.10 7.74
N PRO A 72 -0.14 8.01 6.81
CA PRO A 72 -1.53 8.16 6.38
C PRO A 72 -2.06 6.88 5.72
N ALA A 73 -3.38 6.77 5.66
CA ALA A 73 -4.14 5.76 4.93
C ALA A 73 -5.54 6.31 4.64
N ASP A 74 -5.58 7.37 3.82
CA ASP A 74 -6.74 8.24 3.63
C ASP A 74 -7.91 7.49 2.97
N VAL A 75 -7.59 6.71 1.94
CA VAL A 75 -8.54 5.81 1.28
C VAL A 75 -7.98 4.40 1.31
N ILE A 76 -8.80 3.44 1.72
CA ILE A 76 -8.48 2.01 1.65
C ILE A 76 -9.62 1.32 0.92
N THR A 77 -9.29 0.68 -0.20
CA THR A 77 -10.26 0.00 -1.06
C THR A 77 -9.86 -1.45 -1.18
N GLU A 78 -10.78 -2.36 -0.87
CA GLU A 78 -10.59 -3.78 -1.20
C GLU A 78 -10.68 -3.97 -2.71
N VAL A 79 -9.70 -4.66 -3.29
CA VAL A 79 -9.56 -4.83 -4.74
C VAL A 79 -9.32 -6.29 -5.11
N ARG A 80 -9.50 -6.59 -6.40
CA ARG A 80 -8.99 -7.82 -7.02
C ARG A 80 -8.05 -7.47 -8.16
N GLU A 81 -6.97 -8.22 -8.29
CA GLU A 81 -6.04 -8.05 -9.40
C GLU A 81 -6.68 -8.51 -10.72
N VAL A 82 -6.42 -7.76 -11.79
CA VAL A 82 -6.84 -8.08 -13.15
C VAL A 82 -5.64 -7.87 -14.08
N HIS A 83 -5.08 -8.96 -14.60
CA HIS A 83 -3.91 -8.91 -15.47
C HIS A 83 -4.32 -8.90 -16.96
N PRO A 84 -3.68 -8.09 -17.84
CA PRO A 84 -3.97 -8.07 -19.28
C PRO A 84 -3.90 -9.45 -19.95
N ASP A 85 -3.03 -10.34 -19.48
CA ASP A 85 -2.87 -11.70 -20.03
C ASP A 85 -4.14 -12.53 -20.00
N ALA A 86 -5.07 -12.24 -19.09
CA ALA A 86 -6.38 -12.88 -19.04
C ALA A 86 -7.25 -12.59 -20.28
N TYR A 87 -6.89 -11.56 -21.07
CA TYR A 87 -7.64 -11.08 -22.23
C TYR A 87 -6.88 -11.19 -23.55
N THR A 88 -5.60 -11.57 -23.53
CA THR A 88 -4.74 -11.65 -24.72
C THR A 88 -4.43 -13.08 -25.17
N ARG A 89 -4.71 -14.11 -24.35
CA ARG A 89 -4.62 -15.52 -24.78
C ARG A 89 -5.72 -15.85 -25.79
N ARG A 90 -5.39 -15.71 -27.07
CA ARG A 90 -6.11 -16.37 -28.16
C ARG A 90 -5.79 -17.86 -28.13
N SER A 91 -6.77 -18.69 -27.80
CA SER A 91 -6.75 -20.11 -28.12
C SER A 91 -6.66 -20.24 -29.64
N TRP A 92 -5.54 -20.72 -30.15
CA TRP A 92 -5.43 -21.25 -31.51
C TRP A 92 -5.54 -22.77 -31.43
#